data_AF-A0A7S2G7W6-F1
#
_entry.id   AF-A0A7S2G7W6-F1
#
_cell.length_a   1.000
_cell.length_b   1.000
_cell.length_c   1.000
_cell.angle_alpha   90.00
_cell.angle_beta   90.00
_cell.angle_gamma   90.00
#
_symmetry.space_group_name_H-M   'P 1'
#
loop_
_entity.id
_entity.type
_entity.pdbx_description
1 polymer ?
#
loop_
_entity_poly.entity_id
_entity_poly.type
_entity_poly.pdbx_seq_one_letter_code
_entity_poly.pdbx_strand_id
1 'polypeptide(L)'
;GLGELPPKAQSAQKGVSLDQRRLSSSPAREDVLSSLAKPTIKRVKSLQFLDTPVCTKTLRAFYDFMASQAGNMYISSAVHEKDLAFYAPSLGGKLHFLHFQTKDMDRVLRLIRQHQLHHTITRLGCTGGGSFKYKDTFEKQLGIQVVAIDEMEGLVRGLEFVVSNVVGECYTYKPCHEDEDEDNIDENRDYFYPHREEEIPGAAAS
;
A
#
# COMPACT_ATOMS: atom_id res chain seq x y z
N GLY A 1 59.50 21.78 55.90
CA GLY A 1 58.42 22.76 55.71
C GLY A 1 57.72 22.43 54.41
N LEU A 2 56.39 22.47 54.41
CA LEU A 2 55.46 22.06 53.33
C LEU A 2 55.34 20.53 53.25
N GLY A 3 54.18 19.89 53.39
CA GLY A 3 52.79 20.33 53.51
C GLY A 3 51.94 19.10 53.16
N GLU A 4 50.96 18.79 54.00
CA GLU A 4 50.12 17.59 53.95
C GLU A 4 49.26 17.48 52.66
N LEU A 5 48.91 16.23 52.33
CA LEU A 5 47.95 15.84 51.30
C LEU A 5 46.54 16.41 51.57
N PRO A 6 45.87 17.01 50.58
CA PRO A 6 44.43 17.25 50.66
C PRO A 6 43.61 16.01 50.17
N PRO A 7 42.35 15.88 50.62
CA PRO A 7 41.56 14.66 50.53
C PRO A 7 40.89 14.43 49.17
N LYS A 8 40.52 13.16 48.93
CA LYS A 8 39.74 12.70 47.76
C LYS A 8 38.47 13.53 47.58
N ALA A 9 38.36 14.20 46.43
CA ALA A 9 37.14 14.86 46.00
C ALA A 9 36.08 13.81 45.65
N GLN A 10 34.96 13.83 46.37
CA GLN A 10 33.72 13.17 46.00
C GLN A 10 33.19 13.83 44.72
N SER A 11 33.02 13.04 43.66
CA SER A 11 32.28 13.45 42.47
C SER A 11 30.80 13.51 42.83
N ALA A 12 30.31 14.73 43.05
CA ALA A 12 28.90 15.02 43.22
C ALA A 12 28.15 14.77 41.91
N GLN A 13 27.10 13.95 41.98
CA GLN A 13 26.09 13.80 40.95
C GLN A 13 25.50 15.17 40.63
N LYS A 14 25.82 15.73 39.46
CA LYS A 14 24.97 16.75 38.83
C LYS A 14 23.83 16.02 38.12
N GLY A 15 22.71 15.91 38.81
CA GLY A 15 21.43 15.56 38.18
C GLY A 15 21.13 16.58 37.10
N VAL A 16 21.19 16.16 35.84
CA VAL A 16 20.61 16.91 34.74
C VAL A 16 19.11 16.60 34.79
N SER A 17 18.37 17.51 35.41
CA SER A 17 16.92 17.60 35.29
C SER A 17 16.59 17.80 33.81
N LEU A 18 16.31 16.70 33.10
CA LEU A 18 15.69 16.76 31.78
C LEU A 18 14.25 17.23 32.01
N ASP A 19 14.07 18.52 31.78
CA ASP A 19 12.81 19.23 31.72
C ASP A 19 11.68 18.34 31.20
N GLN A 20 10.67 18.17 32.05
CA GLN A 20 9.29 17.88 31.67
C GLN A 20 8.79 18.98 30.73
N ARG A 21 9.25 19.00 29.48
CA ARG A 21 8.62 19.75 28.41
C ARG A 21 7.40 18.96 27.93
N ARG A 22 6.29 19.18 28.65
CA ARG A 22 4.89 19.08 28.20
C ARG A 22 4.67 18.14 27.02
N LEU A 23 4.42 16.87 27.33
CA LEU A 23 3.45 16.08 26.58
C LEU A 23 2.04 16.55 26.98
N SER A 24 1.72 17.81 26.69
CA SER A 24 0.32 18.20 26.54
C SER A 24 -0.07 17.74 25.14
N SER A 25 -1.11 16.92 25.04
CA SER A 25 -1.82 16.64 23.80
C SER A 25 -1.97 17.94 22.99
N SER A 26 -1.16 18.06 21.93
CA SER A 26 -1.21 19.26 21.10
C SER A 26 -2.53 19.20 20.33
N PRO A 27 -3.42 20.21 20.44
CA PRO A 27 -4.67 20.27 19.69
C PRO A 27 -4.45 20.14 18.17
N ALA A 28 -3.23 20.47 17.71
CA ALA A 28 -2.80 20.29 16.33
C ALA A 28 -2.90 18.83 15.81
N ARG A 29 -2.84 17.79 16.66
CA ARG A 29 -2.93 16.40 16.19
C ARG A 29 -4.36 16.00 15.76
N GLU A 30 -5.37 16.41 16.53
CA GLU A 30 -6.76 16.19 16.15
C GLU A 30 -7.18 17.12 15.00
N ASP A 31 -6.66 18.35 14.97
CA ASP A 31 -6.88 19.29 13.88
C ASP A 31 -6.31 18.80 12.54
N VAL A 32 -5.16 18.11 12.54
CA VAL A 32 -4.56 17.54 11.31
C VAL A 32 -5.35 16.35 10.80
N LEU A 33 -5.80 15.44 11.67
CA LEU A 33 -6.60 14.28 11.28
C LEU A 33 -8.03 14.66 10.86
N SER A 34 -8.60 15.71 11.45
CA SER A 34 -9.92 16.23 11.07
C SER A 34 -9.87 17.08 9.79
N SER A 35 -8.75 17.76 9.53
CA SER A 35 -8.44 18.52 8.30
C SER A 35 -8.10 17.66 7.09
N LEU A 36 -7.67 16.40 7.31
CA LEU A 36 -7.66 15.35 6.28
C LEU A 36 -9.10 14.98 5.94
N ALA A 37 -9.80 15.88 5.26
CA ALA A 37 -11.09 15.63 4.65
C ALA A 37 -10.94 14.34 3.84
N LYS A 38 -11.62 13.27 4.28
CA LYS A 38 -11.58 11.95 3.64
C LYS A 38 -11.73 12.16 2.13
N PRO A 39 -10.66 11.95 1.34
CA PRO A 39 -10.73 12.26 -0.07
C PRO A 39 -11.84 11.43 -0.67
N THR A 40 -12.85 12.12 -1.18
CA THR A 40 -13.94 11.46 -1.86
C THR A 40 -13.36 10.92 -3.16
N ILE A 41 -13.22 9.60 -3.25
CA ILE A 41 -12.82 8.94 -4.47
C ILE A 41 -13.82 9.33 -5.55
N LYS A 42 -13.38 10.16 -6.49
CA LYS A 42 -14.19 10.51 -7.64
C LYS A 42 -14.18 9.31 -8.57
N ARG A 43 -15.26 8.53 -8.57
CA ARG A 43 -15.44 7.43 -9.52
C ARG A 43 -15.24 7.96 -10.95
N VAL A 44 -14.45 7.23 -11.74
CA VAL A 44 -14.40 7.43 -13.19
C VAL A 44 -15.79 7.15 -13.77
N LYS A 45 -16.21 7.94 -14.77
CA LYS A 45 -17.54 7.80 -15.40
C LYS A 45 -17.79 6.38 -15.93
N SER A 46 -16.73 5.66 -16.33
CA SER A 46 -16.83 4.27 -16.79
C SER A 46 -17.43 3.33 -15.75
N LEU A 47 -17.25 3.60 -14.45
CA LEU A 47 -17.86 2.80 -13.37
C LEU A 47 -19.36 3.06 -13.19
N GLN A 48 -19.90 4.16 -13.72
CA GLN A 48 -21.33 4.49 -13.65
C GLN A 48 -22.17 3.65 -14.63
N PHE A 49 -21.52 3.00 -15.61
CA PHE A 49 -22.17 2.25 -16.68
C PHE A 49 -21.83 0.76 -16.67
N LEU A 50 -21.33 0.23 -15.54
CA LEU A 50 -20.96 -1.18 -15.42
C LEU A 50 -22.14 -2.12 -15.72
N ASP A 51 -23.35 -1.71 -15.36
CA ASP A 51 -24.59 -2.48 -15.57
C ASP A 51 -25.04 -2.53 -17.03
N THR A 52 -24.39 -1.77 -17.93
CA THR A 52 -24.69 -1.88 -19.36
C THR A 52 -24.28 -3.26 -19.89
N PRO A 53 -25.05 -3.85 -20.83
CA PRO A 53 -24.74 -5.18 -21.35
C PRO A 53 -23.32 -5.31 -21.93
N VAL A 54 -22.82 -4.22 -22.55
CA VAL A 54 -21.46 -4.16 -23.11
C VAL A 54 -20.42 -4.22 -22.00
N CYS A 55 -20.53 -3.37 -20.98
CA CYS A 55 -19.60 -3.36 -19.84
C CYS A 55 -19.60 -4.67 -19.07
N THR A 56 -20.78 -5.23 -18.78
CA THR A 56 -20.90 -6.51 -18.09
C THR A 56 -20.25 -7.65 -18.90
N LYS A 57 -20.46 -7.68 -20.23
CA LYS A 57 -19.85 -8.69 -21.10
C LYS A 57 -18.32 -8.58 -21.13
N THR A 58 -17.78 -7.37 -21.28
CA THR A 58 -16.33 -7.14 -21.29
C THR A 58 -15.69 -7.48 -19.93
N LEU A 59 -16.35 -7.09 -18.82
CA LEU A 59 -15.88 -7.40 -17.47
C LEU A 59 -15.87 -8.93 -17.22
N ARG A 60 -16.90 -9.64 -17.66
CA ARG A 60 -16.95 -11.11 -17.57
C ARG A 60 -15.83 -11.76 -18.36
N ALA A 61 -15.60 -11.32 -19.61
CA ALA A 61 -14.49 -11.81 -20.42
C ALA A 61 -13.12 -11.56 -19.76
N PHE A 62 -12.95 -10.43 -19.09
CA PHE A 62 -11.75 -10.14 -18.31
C PHE A 62 -11.58 -11.11 -17.12
N TYR A 63 -12.65 -11.34 -16.35
CA TYR A 63 -12.59 -12.29 -15.23
C TYR A 63 -12.38 -13.74 -15.69
N ASP A 64 -12.99 -14.16 -16.79
CA ASP A 64 -12.77 -15.48 -17.38
C ASP A 64 -11.31 -15.62 -17.85
N PHE A 65 -10.75 -14.58 -18.46
CA PHE A 65 -9.33 -14.53 -18.83
C PHE A 65 -8.42 -14.66 -17.59
N MET A 66 -8.71 -13.91 -16.53
CA MET A 66 -7.96 -13.95 -15.26
C MET A 66 -8.05 -15.29 -14.52
N ALA A 67 -9.23 -15.92 -14.56
CA ALA A 67 -9.46 -17.22 -13.92
C ALA A 67 -8.85 -18.37 -14.74
N SER A 68 -8.75 -18.21 -16.06
CA SER A 68 -8.12 -19.20 -16.91
C SER A 68 -6.61 -19.27 -16.65
N GLN A 69 -6.07 -20.48 -16.52
CA GLN A 69 -4.61 -20.72 -16.47
C GLN A 69 -3.87 -20.23 -17.74
N ALA A 70 -4.64 -19.79 -18.74
CA ALA A 70 -4.14 -19.16 -19.95
C ALA A 70 -3.30 -17.91 -19.65
N GLY A 71 -3.64 -17.13 -18.61
CA GLY A 71 -2.84 -15.97 -18.19
C GLY A 71 -1.37 -16.33 -17.91
N ASN A 72 -1.14 -17.34 -17.06
CA ASN A 72 0.20 -17.82 -16.73
C ASN A 72 0.87 -18.54 -17.91
N MET A 73 0.10 -19.25 -18.74
CA MET A 73 0.61 -19.89 -19.95
C MET A 73 1.09 -18.87 -20.99
N TYR A 74 0.39 -17.74 -21.10
CA TYR A 74 0.68 -16.68 -22.05
C TYR A 74 1.54 -15.56 -21.49
N ILE A 75 1.76 -15.45 -20.19
CA ILE A 75 2.70 -14.49 -19.60
C ILE A 75 3.30 -15.18 -18.39
N SER A 76 4.52 -15.71 -18.55
CA SER A 76 5.16 -16.50 -17.49
C SER A 76 5.48 -15.68 -16.23
N SER A 77 5.58 -14.35 -16.36
CA SER A 77 5.80 -13.45 -15.23
C SER A 77 4.51 -12.91 -14.60
N ALA A 78 3.33 -13.20 -15.18
CA ALA A 78 2.08 -12.67 -14.66
C ALA A 78 1.67 -13.41 -13.39
N VAL A 79 1.31 -12.64 -12.37
CA VAL A 79 0.81 -13.15 -11.10
C VAL A 79 -0.46 -12.40 -10.74
N HIS A 80 -1.46 -13.16 -10.31
CA HIS A 80 -2.70 -12.65 -9.71
C HIS A 80 -2.64 -12.88 -8.21
N GLU A 81 -2.43 -11.81 -7.44
CA GLU A 81 -2.34 -11.85 -5.98
C GLU A 81 -3.76 -11.97 -5.38
N LYS A 82 -4.30 -13.19 -5.40
CA LYS A 82 -5.69 -13.46 -5.00
C LYS A 82 -5.95 -13.12 -3.54
N ASP A 83 -4.95 -13.30 -2.69
CA ASP A 83 -5.03 -13.08 -1.25
C ASP A 83 -5.00 -11.60 -0.88
N LEU A 84 -4.44 -10.75 -1.77
CA LEU A 84 -4.47 -9.29 -1.61
C LEU A 84 -5.79 -8.68 -2.09
N ALA A 85 -6.66 -9.43 -2.76
CA ALA A 85 -7.89 -8.89 -3.32
C ALA A 85 -8.96 -8.68 -2.23
N PHE A 86 -9.42 -7.44 -2.05
CA PHE A 86 -10.42 -7.08 -1.04
C PHE A 86 -11.67 -6.42 -1.64
N TYR A 87 -12.81 -6.56 -0.97
CA TYR A 87 -14.04 -5.87 -1.35
C TYR A 87 -14.01 -4.43 -0.84
N ALA A 88 -14.21 -3.47 -1.73
CA ALA A 88 -14.26 -2.05 -1.41
C ALA A 88 -15.71 -1.55 -1.54
N PRO A 89 -16.45 -1.34 -0.43
CA PRO A 89 -17.83 -0.86 -0.48
C PRO A 89 -17.98 0.48 -1.21
N SER A 90 -17.01 1.37 -1.03
CA SER A 90 -16.92 2.67 -1.70
C SER A 90 -16.85 2.56 -3.23
N LEU A 91 -16.30 1.46 -3.74
CA LEU A 91 -16.22 1.16 -5.17
C LEU A 91 -17.33 0.23 -5.65
N GLY A 92 -18.13 -0.36 -4.74
CA GLY A 92 -19.19 -1.32 -5.07
C GLY A 92 -18.65 -2.57 -5.76
N GLY A 93 -17.44 -3.00 -5.44
CA GLY A 93 -16.76 -4.09 -6.14
C GLY A 93 -15.49 -4.56 -5.45
N LYS A 94 -14.84 -5.57 -6.05
CA LYS A 94 -13.59 -6.13 -5.55
C LYS A 94 -12.39 -5.49 -6.25
N LEU A 95 -11.41 -5.04 -5.49
CA LEU A 95 -10.13 -4.59 -6.01
C LEU A 95 -9.19 -5.79 -6.13
N HIS A 96 -8.54 -5.94 -7.27
CA HIS A 96 -7.61 -7.03 -7.56
C HIS A 96 -6.21 -6.48 -7.83
N PHE A 97 -5.19 -7.20 -7.38
CA PHE A 97 -3.78 -6.87 -7.62
C PHE A 97 -3.17 -7.84 -8.62
N LEU A 98 -2.54 -7.28 -9.65
CA LEU A 98 -1.90 -8.03 -10.72
C LEU A 98 -0.55 -7.38 -11.01
N HIS A 99 0.47 -8.21 -11.23
CA HIS A 99 1.78 -7.74 -11.68
C HIS A 99 2.37 -8.68 -12.72
N PHE A 100 3.30 -8.14 -13.52
CA PHE A 100 4.09 -8.87 -14.51
C PHE A 100 5.35 -8.07 -14.83
N GLN A 101 6.35 -8.71 -15.43
CA GLN A 101 7.60 -8.03 -15.79
C GLN A 101 7.44 -7.13 -17.01
N THR A 102 8.04 -5.94 -16.99
CA THR A 102 7.98 -4.95 -18.09
C THR A 102 8.42 -5.51 -19.45
N LYS A 103 9.28 -6.54 -19.49
CA LYS A 103 9.70 -7.21 -20.73
C LYS A 103 8.54 -7.88 -21.48
N ASP A 104 7.46 -8.21 -20.77
CA ASP A 104 6.28 -8.89 -21.31
C ASP A 104 5.17 -7.91 -21.76
N MET A 105 5.39 -6.59 -21.67
CA MET A 105 4.41 -5.55 -22.05
C MET A 105 3.81 -5.76 -23.45
N ASP A 106 4.65 -6.05 -24.46
CA ASP A 106 4.15 -6.26 -25.83
C ASP A 106 3.24 -7.49 -25.93
N ARG A 107 3.51 -8.52 -25.12
CA ARG A 107 2.69 -9.74 -25.07
C ARG A 107 1.35 -9.45 -24.39
N VAL A 108 1.35 -8.67 -23.32
CA VAL A 108 0.15 -8.20 -22.62
C VAL A 108 -0.75 -7.41 -23.56
N LEU A 109 -0.20 -6.43 -24.28
CA LEU A 109 -0.98 -5.61 -25.24
C LEU A 109 -1.64 -6.47 -26.32
N ARG A 110 -0.92 -7.47 -26.86
CA ARG A 110 -1.47 -8.41 -27.83
C ARG A 110 -2.64 -9.21 -27.27
N LEU A 111 -2.53 -9.71 -26.03
CA LEU A 111 -3.61 -10.48 -25.39
C LEU A 111 -4.84 -9.61 -25.12
N ILE A 112 -4.64 -8.39 -24.59
CA ILE A 112 -5.73 -7.42 -24.39
C ILE A 112 -6.47 -7.15 -25.70
N ARG A 113 -5.74 -7.06 -26.82
CA ARG A 113 -6.32 -6.89 -28.15
C ARG A 113 -7.07 -8.14 -28.60
N GLN A 114 -6.44 -9.31 -28.53
CA GLN A 114 -6.98 -10.59 -29.00
C GLN A 114 -8.27 -10.99 -28.27
N HIS A 115 -8.29 -10.79 -26.94
CA HIS A 115 -9.44 -11.07 -26.09
C HIS A 115 -10.41 -9.90 -25.97
N GLN A 116 -10.17 -8.80 -26.71
CA GLN A 116 -11.07 -7.65 -26.78
C GLN A 116 -11.35 -6.98 -25.42
N LEU A 117 -10.43 -7.12 -24.46
CA LEU A 117 -10.59 -6.67 -23.07
C LEU A 117 -10.61 -5.13 -22.92
N HIS A 118 -10.25 -4.40 -23.97
CA HIS A 118 -10.11 -2.95 -23.99
C HIS A 118 -11.36 -2.20 -24.46
N HIS A 119 -12.41 -2.88 -24.96
CA HIS A 119 -13.54 -2.21 -25.65
C HIS A 119 -14.26 -1.12 -24.84
N THR A 120 -14.28 -1.26 -23.52
CA THR A 120 -14.97 -0.33 -22.61
C THR A 120 -14.00 0.63 -21.92
N ILE A 121 -12.71 0.55 -22.24
CA ILE A 121 -11.64 1.34 -21.64
C ILE A 121 -11.17 2.34 -22.69
N THR A 122 -11.46 3.62 -22.47
CA THR A 122 -11.01 4.71 -23.36
C THR A 122 -9.82 5.47 -22.78
N ARG A 123 -9.67 5.46 -21.46
CA ARG A 123 -8.59 6.14 -20.74
C ARG A 123 -8.06 5.23 -19.64
N LEU A 124 -6.75 5.24 -19.46
CA LEU A 124 -6.06 4.50 -18.41
C LEU A 124 -5.16 5.45 -17.63
N GLY A 125 -5.40 5.57 -16.33
CA GLY A 125 -4.50 6.29 -15.42
C GLY A 125 -3.27 5.46 -15.15
N CYS A 126 -2.09 5.99 -15.46
CA CYS A 126 -0.81 5.31 -15.24
C CYS A 126 0.17 6.24 -14.56
N THR A 127 1.07 5.68 -13.76
CA THR A 127 2.15 6.41 -13.12
C THR A 127 3.53 5.82 -13.48
N GLY A 128 4.60 6.43 -12.97
CA GLY A 128 5.99 6.07 -13.23
C GLY A 128 6.43 6.31 -14.69
N GLY A 129 7.70 6.01 -14.97
CA GLY A 129 8.29 6.22 -16.31
C GLY A 129 7.61 5.44 -17.44
N GLY A 130 6.92 4.34 -17.11
CA GLY A 130 6.15 3.54 -18.08
C GLY A 130 4.99 4.30 -18.70
N SER A 131 4.37 5.23 -17.96
CA SER A 131 3.24 6.04 -18.44
C SER A 131 3.62 6.92 -19.65
N PHE A 132 4.86 7.41 -19.69
CA PHE A 132 5.41 8.16 -20.82
C PHE A 132 5.93 7.22 -21.91
N LYS A 133 6.69 6.18 -21.53
CA LYS A 133 7.31 5.24 -22.47
C LYS A 133 6.30 4.51 -23.35
N TYR A 134 5.18 4.07 -22.79
CA TYR A 134 4.19 3.22 -23.49
C TYR A 134 2.95 3.99 -23.97
N LYS A 135 2.87 5.31 -23.71
CA LYS A 135 1.71 6.16 -24.06
C LYS A 135 1.22 5.94 -25.49
N ASP A 136 2.13 6.11 -26.45
CA ASP A 136 1.80 6.01 -27.87
C ASP A 136 1.45 4.57 -28.28
N THR A 137 2.07 3.58 -27.63
CA THR A 137 1.83 2.16 -27.92
C THR A 137 0.40 1.76 -27.52
N PHE A 138 -0.07 2.21 -26.35
CA PHE A 138 -1.45 1.99 -25.91
C PHE A 138 -2.47 2.65 -26.84
N GLU A 139 -2.23 3.91 -27.24
CA GLU A 139 -3.11 4.63 -28.17
C GLU A 139 -3.15 3.92 -29.53
N LYS A 140 -1.99 3.59 -30.12
CA LYS A 140 -1.90 2.97 -31.45
C LYS A 140 -2.44 1.54 -31.50
N GLN A 141 -2.19 0.73 -30.46
CA GLN A 141 -2.57 -0.68 -30.48
C GLN A 141 -3.96 -0.96 -29.91
N LEU A 142 -4.44 -0.14 -28.98
CA LEU A 142 -5.68 -0.40 -28.24
C LEU A 142 -6.67 0.77 -28.28
N GLY A 143 -6.29 1.93 -28.82
CA GLY A 143 -7.15 3.13 -28.77
C GLY A 143 -7.37 3.65 -27.34
N ILE A 144 -6.44 3.32 -26.42
CA ILE A 144 -6.51 3.74 -25.02
C ILE A 144 -5.61 4.96 -24.81
N GLN A 145 -6.21 6.05 -24.35
CA GLN A 145 -5.47 7.22 -23.94
C GLN A 145 -4.83 7.00 -22.56
N VAL A 146 -3.50 6.91 -22.51
CA VAL A 146 -2.77 6.90 -21.24
C VAL A 146 -2.75 8.31 -20.65
N VAL A 147 -3.23 8.41 -19.41
CA VAL A 147 -3.26 9.63 -18.60
C VAL A 147 -2.18 9.49 -17.54
N ALA A 148 -1.09 10.23 -17.72
CA ALA A 148 0.00 10.25 -16.75
C ALA A 148 -0.47 10.89 -15.44
N ILE A 149 -0.21 10.21 -14.33
CA ILE A 149 -0.47 10.65 -12.96
C ILE A 149 0.88 10.78 -12.26
N ASP A 150 1.06 11.86 -11.49
CA ASP A 150 2.25 12.04 -10.67
C ASP A 150 2.48 10.84 -9.74
N GLU A 151 3.73 10.40 -9.64
CA GLU A 151 4.08 9.14 -8.94
C GLU A 151 3.92 9.25 -7.43
N MET A 152 4.33 10.37 -6.85
CA MET A 152 4.20 10.57 -5.42
C MET A 152 2.74 10.82 -5.04
N GLU A 153 2.01 11.62 -5.80
CA GLU A 153 0.57 11.83 -5.61
C GLU A 153 -0.19 10.49 -5.72
N GLY A 154 0.07 9.70 -6.76
CA GLY A 154 -0.58 8.41 -6.97
C GLY A 154 -0.32 7.43 -5.83
N LEU A 155 0.91 7.36 -5.35
CA LEU A 155 1.31 6.51 -4.22
C LEU A 155 0.59 6.91 -2.94
N VAL A 156 0.62 8.19 -2.56
CA VAL A 156 -0.01 8.69 -1.33
C VAL A 156 -1.52 8.42 -1.34
N ARG A 157 -2.20 8.69 -2.46
CA ARG A 157 -3.64 8.45 -2.61
C ARG A 157 -3.98 6.96 -2.56
N GLY A 158 -3.14 6.11 -3.17
CA GLY A 158 -3.29 4.66 -3.12
C GLY A 158 -3.16 4.13 -1.70
N LEU A 159 -2.10 4.52 -0.99
CA LEU A 159 -1.87 4.12 0.39
C LEU A 159 -3.01 4.55 1.31
N GLU A 160 -3.42 5.82 1.22
CA GLU A 160 -4.56 6.36 1.99
C GLU A 160 -5.84 5.56 1.75
N PHE A 161 -6.10 5.18 0.49
CA PHE A 161 -7.24 4.34 0.15
C PHE A 161 -7.16 2.97 0.85
N VAL A 162 -6.03 2.28 0.77
CA VAL A 162 -5.94 0.92 1.34
C VAL A 162 -6.01 0.97 2.87
N VAL A 163 -5.27 1.87 3.53
CA VAL A 163 -5.32 2.06 4.99
C VAL A 163 -6.74 2.37 5.48
N SER A 164 -7.53 3.11 4.69
CA SER A 164 -8.91 3.45 5.04
C SER A 164 -9.93 2.33 4.79
N ASN A 165 -9.60 1.32 3.98
CA ASN A 165 -10.56 0.29 3.53
C ASN A 165 -10.16 -1.13 3.95
N VAL A 166 -8.93 -1.36 4.37
CA VAL A 166 -8.41 -2.68 4.75
C VAL A 166 -7.91 -2.63 6.19
N VAL A 167 -8.52 -3.46 7.04
CA VAL A 167 -8.14 -3.57 8.46
C VAL A 167 -6.80 -4.29 8.55
N GLY A 168 -5.85 -3.74 9.31
CA GLY A 168 -4.54 -4.35 9.53
C GLY A 168 -3.55 -4.18 8.38
N GLU A 169 -3.84 -3.32 7.39
CA GLU A 169 -2.94 -3.06 6.26
C GLU A 169 -1.57 -2.53 6.69
N CYS A 170 -1.53 -1.75 7.77
CA CYS A 170 -0.30 -1.21 8.33
C CYS A 170 0.09 -2.00 9.58
N TYR A 171 1.26 -2.62 9.53
CA TYR A 171 1.81 -3.43 10.60
C TYR A 171 3.30 -3.11 10.81
N THR A 172 3.78 -3.36 12.02
CA THR A 172 5.20 -3.26 12.37
C THR A 172 5.71 -4.65 12.71
N TYR A 173 6.83 -5.03 12.12
CA TYR A 173 7.52 -6.26 12.50
C TYR A 173 8.30 -6.02 13.80
N LYS A 174 7.96 -6.74 14.87
CA LYS A 174 8.74 -6.82 16.10
C LYS A 174 9.41 -8.19 16.16
N PRO A 175 10.75 -8.29 16.05
CA PRO A 175 11.44 -9.53 16.30
C PRO A 175 11.17 -9.98 17.74
N CYS A 176 10.80 -11.25 17.95
CA CYS A 176 10.89 -11.84 19.28
C CYS A 176 12.38 -11.99 19.61
N HIS A 177 12.88 -11.13 20.49
CA HIS A 177 14.15 -11.41 21.15
C HIS A 177 13.86 -12.48 22.20
N GLU A 178 14.48 -13.66 22.05
CA GLU A 178 14.42 -14.74 23.06
C GLU A 178 15.15 -14.35 24.37
N ASP A 179 15.72 -13.14 24.42
CA ASP A 179 16.52 -12.61 25.52
C ASP A 179 16.01 -11.22 25.97
N GLU A 180 14.77 -11.09 26.43
CA GLU A 180 14.39 -9.96 27.31
C GLU A 180 13.60 -10.49 28.51
N ASP A 181 14.20 -10.33 29.68
CA ASP A 181 13.69 -10.71 31.00
C ASP A 181 12.26 -10.17 31.25
N GLU A 182 11.45 -10.95 31.96
CA GLU A 182 10.03 -10.72 32.30
C GLU A 182 9.68 -9.40 33.04
N ASP A 183 10.63 -8.47 33.21
CA ASP A 183 10.50 -7.36 34.17
C ASP A 183 10.40 -5.95 33.56
N ASN A 184 10.32 -5.79 32.23
CA ASN A 184 10.14 -4.46 31.62
C ASN A 184 8.80 -4.33 30.89
N ILE A 185 7.73 -4.26 31.68
CA ILE A 185 6.39 -3.86 31.20
C ILE A 185 6.48 -2.39 30.78
N ASP A 186 6.61 -2.14 29.47
CA ASP A 186 6.41 -0.81 28.89
C ASP A 186 4.94 -0.39 29.14
N GLU A 187 4.74 0.52 30.09
CA GLU A 187 3.43 1.06 30.49
C GLU A 187 2.73 1.88 29.40
N ASN A 188 3.31 2.06 28.20
CA ASN A 188 2.71 2.88 27.15
C ASN A 188 1.87 2.05 26.16
N ARG A 189 0.89 1.29 26.68
CA ARG A 189 -0.10 0.50 25.93
C ARG A 189 -1.21 1.35 25.27
N ASP A 190 -0.87 2.50 24.69
CA ASP A 190 -1.84 3.41 24.07
C ASP A 190 -1.64 3.62 22.56
N TYR A 191 -1.08 2.62 21.88
CA TYR A 191 -1.23 2.47 20.43
C TYR A 191 -2.46 1.62 20.14
N PHE A 192 -3.63 2.27 20.03
CA PHE A 192 -4.86 1.65 19.56
C PHE A 192 -4.72 1.28 18.07
N TYR A 193 -4.07 0.15 17.81
CA TYR A 193 -4.26 -0.65 16.61
C TYR A 193 -4.69 -2.03 17.08
N PRO A 194 -5.70 -2.67 16.46
CA PRO A 194 -6.07 -4.02 16.83
C PRO A 194 -4.88 -4.94 16.54
N HIS A 195 -4.17 -5.34 17.59
CA HIS A 195 -3.15 -6.38 17.51
C HIS A 195 -3.85 -7.68 17.10
N ARG A 196 -3.66 -8.08 15.84
CA ARG A 196 -3.86 -9.47 15.43
C ARG A 196 -2.47 -10.08 15.34
N GLU A 197 -2.15 -10.92 16.31
CA GLU A 197 -0.99 -11.80 16.24
C GLU A 197 -1.30 -12.84 15.15
N GLU A 198 -0.72 -12.66 13.96
CA GLU A 198 -0.67 -13.73 12.97
C GLU A 198 0.70 -14.41 13.10
N GLU A 199 0.70 -15.65 13.61
CA GLU A 199 1.87 -16.52 13.57
C GLU A 199 2.26 -16.76 12.12
N ILE A 200 3.43 -16.24 11.70
CA ILE A 200 4.03 -16.58 10.41
C ILE A 200 4.55 -18.02 10.52
N PRO A 201 4.03 -19.00 9.74
CA PRO A 201 4.49 -20.37 9.85
C PRO A 201 5.93 -20.50 9.34
N GLY A 202 6.85 -20.77 10.26
CA GLY A 202 8.05 -21.57 10.04
C GLY A 202 9.05 -21.08 9.01
N ALA A 203 9.88 -20.10 9.38
CA ALA A 203 11.28 -20.11 8.96
C ALA A 203 11.99 -21.25 9.73
N ALA A 204 11.77 -22.49 9.30
CA ALA A 204 12.52 -23.63 9.79
C ALA A 204 13.97 -23.48 9.32
N ALA A 205 14.83 -23.04 10.23
CA ALA A 205 16.27 -23.16 10.09
C ALA A 205 16.67 -24.64 10.18
N SER A 206 17.15 -25.19 9.07
CA SER A 206 18.18 -26.25 9.02
C SER A 206 18.63 -26.48 7.58
#